data_AF-A0A663M089-F1
#
_entry.id   AF-A0A663M089-F1
#
_cell.length_a   1.000
_cell.length_b   1.000
_cell.length_c   1.000
_cell.angle_alpha   90.00
_cell.angle_beta   90.00
_cell.angle_gamma   90.00
#
_symmetry.space_group_name_H-M   'P 1'
#
loop_
_entity.id
_entity.type
_entity.pdbx_description
1 polymer ?
#
loop_
_entity_poly.entity_id
_entity_poly.type
_entity_poly.pdbx_seq_one_letter_code
_entity_poly.pdbx_strand_id
1 'polypeptide(L)'
;LTTHSHVPGRFKYLKGCSSKSDAVCTCKDGYRCTGDGCSRCDRSCGVGQESSGTGCQICRYGTFNDQPNGSCKNWTKCSANQVLEPGTAAKDVICKHASHNPTLVTTLPTMSPAIPVSITVPGKDLQEDIIRISLTVAGLLCIVFLLPLCICFSIWQKKKLHAVFKKMHITPEQSIQEDDACSCRFPEEEQDPGCLPVKAADYS
;
A
#
# COMPACT_ATOMS: atom_id res chain seq x y z
N LEU A 1 -6.95 -2.02 -28.22
CA LEU A 1 -5.79 -1.18 -27.83
C LEU A 1 -6.31 -0.07 -26.95
N THR A 2 -5.72 0.15 -25.77
CA THR A 2 -6.14 1.23 -24.87
C THR A 2 -5.46 2.53 -25.29
N THR A 3 -6.18 3.40 -26.00
CA THR A 3 -5.66 4.70 -26.45
C THR A 3 -5.62 5.70 -25.30
N HIS A 4 -4.54 5.67 -24.52
CA HIS A 4 -4.30 6.68 -23.49
C HIS A 4 -4.05 8.06 -24.13
N SER A 5 -4.99 8.99 -23.92
CA SER A 5 -4.94 10.37 -24.38
C SER A 5 -3.84 11.16 -23.65
N HIS A 6 -2.66 11.22 -24.24
CA HIS A 6 -1.54 11.99 -23.70
C HIS A 6 -1.79 13.48 -23.89
N VAL A 7 -1.72 14.27 -22.81
CA VAL A 7 -1.76 15.74 -22.90
C VAL A 7 -0.48 16.21 -23.60
N PRO A 8 -0.57 16.85 -24.79
CA PRO A 8 0.63 17.27 -25.52
C PRO A 8 1.43 18.30 -24.71
N GLY A 9 2.75 18.21 -24.80
CA GLY A 9 3.67 19.19 -24.21
C GLY A 9 4.33 18.79 -22.88
N ARG A 10 3.79 17.86 -22.09
CA ARG A 10 4.39 17.41 -20.80
C ARG A 10 5.25 16.14 -20.87
N PHE A 11 5.07 15.32 -21.90
CA PHE A 11 5.82 14.08 -22.10
C PHE A 11 7.02 14.28 -23.03
N LYS A 12 8.04 13.42 -22.89
CA LYS A 12 9.15 13.21 -23.83
C LYS A 12 9.30 11.70 -24.09
N TYR A 13 9.76 11.31 -25.28
CA TYR A 13 10.06 9.91 -25.56
C TYR A 13 11.31 9.48 -24.77
N LEU A 14 11.19 8.38 -24.03
CA LEU A 14 12.33 7.64 -23.48
C LEU A 14 12.82 6.60 -24.50
N LYS A 15 11.90 5.99 -25.24
CA LYS A 15 12.17 5.09 -26.37
C LYS A 15 11.16 5.35 -27.48
N GLY A 16 11.62 5.46 -28.73
CA GLY A 16 10.73 5.54 -29.89
C GLY A 16 9.98 4.24 -30.17
N CYS A 17 8.93 4.32 -31.00
CA CYS A 17 8.22 3.15 -31.50
C CYS A 17 9.13 2.32 -32.44
N SER A 18 8.88 1.02 -32.53
CA SER A 18 9.49 0.13 -33.52
C SER A 18 8.45 -0.83 -34.07
N SER A 19 8.77 -1.54 -35.16
CA SER A 19 7.87 -2.56 -35.76
C SER A 19 7.50 -3.73 -34.83
N LYS A 20 8.14 -3.85 -33.66
CA LYS A 20 7.90 -4.91 -32.66
C LYS A 20 7.61 -4.39 -31.25
N SER A 21 7.57 -3.07 -31.04
CA SER A 21 7.34 -2.50 -29.70
C SER A 21 6.78 -1.09 -29.76
N ASP A 22 5.78 -0.81 -28.93
CA ASP A 22 5.29 0.55 -28.69
C ASP A 22 6.39 1.48 -28.16
N ALA A 23 6.15 2.78 -28.31
CA ALA A 23 7.01 3.81 -27.74
C ALA A 23 6.90 3.85 -26.21
N VAL A 24 8.00 4.16 -25.52
CA VAL A 24 8.02 4.39 -24.07
C VAL A 24 8.11 5.88 -23.81
N CYS A 25 7.11 6.43 -23.13
CA CYS A 25 7.05 7.83 -22.73
C CYS A 25 7.63 8.03 -21.32
N THR A 26 8.13 9.23 -21.06
CA THR A 26 8.47 9.73 -19.72
C THR A 26 8.12 11.20 -19.61
N CYS A 27 8.23 11.79 -18.44
CA CYS A 27 7.93 13.20 -18.23
C CYS A 27 9.09 14.11 -18.61
N LYS A 28 8.78 15.32 -19.09
CA LYS A 28 9.77 16.39 -19.24
C LYS A 28 10.30 16.85 -17.88
N ASP A 29 11.44 17.52 -17.91
CA ASP A 29 12.11 17.99 -16.69
C ASP A 29 11.23 19.02 -15.96
N GLY A 30 11.19 18.95 -14.63
CA GLY A 30 10.20 19.67 -13.81
C GLY A 30 8.85 18.94 -13.62
N TYR A 31 8.69 17.75 -14.19
CA TYR A 31 7.54 16.85 -13.97
C TYR A 31 8.00 15.46 -13.52
N ARG A 32 7.08 14.67 -12.96
CA ARG A 32 7.29 13.28 -12.54
C ARG A 32 6.17 12.36 -13.00
N CYS A 33 6.53 11.12 -13.32
CA CYS A 33 5.58 10.07 -13.63
C CYS A 33 4.68 9.77 -12.41
N THR A 34 3.37 9.69 -12.65
CA THR A 34 2.37 9.27 -11.65
C THR A 34 1.37 8.34 -12.32
N GLY A 35 0.90 7.33 -11.59
CA GLY A 35 0.03 6.28 -12.13
C GLY A 35 0.76 5.24 -12.98
N ASP A 36 0.06 4.16 -13.31
CA ASP A 36 0.61 3.01 -14.03
C ASP A 36 1.19 3.43 -15.39
N GLY A 37 2.34 2.84 -15.74
CA GLY A 37 3.01 3.09 -17.02
C GLY A 37 3.43 4.53 -17.29
N CYS A 38 3.54 5.39 -16.26
CA CYS A 38 3.70 6.84 -16.43
C CYS A 38 2.53 7.49 -17.19
N SER A 39 1.29 7.02 -16.98
CA SER A 39 0.09 7.57 -17.64
C SER A 39 -0.17 9.06 -17.37
N ARG A 40 0.41 9.64 -16.31
CA ARG A 40 0.35 11.08 -16.01
C ARG A 40 1.72 11.69 -15.71
N CYS A 41 1.88 12.95 -16.12
CA CYS A 41 2.96 13.83 -15.69
C CYS A 41 2.43 14.93 -14.76
N ASP A 42 2.60 14.72 -13.46
CA ASP A 42 2.32 15.70 -12.42
C ASP A 42 3.55 16.61 -12.22
N ARG A 43 3.34 17.85 -11.77
CA ARG A 43 4.44 18.79 -11.55
C ARG A 43 5.32 18.31 -10.39
N SER A 44 6.63 18.36 -10.56
CA SER A 44 7.57 18.07 -9.48
C SER A 44 7.63 19.25 -8.51
N CYS A 45 7.45 18.97 -7.21
CA CYS A 45 7.47 20.00 -6.17
C CYS A 45 8.83 20.03 -5.46
N GLY A 46 9.28 21.24 -5.12
CA GLY A 46 10.58 21.45 -4.48
C GLY A 46 10.57 21.14 -2.98
N VAL A 47 11.74 21.28 -2.36
CA VAL A 47 11.88 21.31 -0.90
C VAL A 47 11.00 22.44 -0.33
N GLY A 48 10.32 22.17 0.77
CA GLY A 48 9.35 23.04 1.41
C GLY A 48 8.04 23.26 0.66
N GLN A 49 7.74 22.39 -0.31
CA GLN A 49 6.45 22.32 -0.99
C GLN A 49 5.90 20.90 -0.97
N GLU A 50 4.59 20.77 -1.05
CA GLU A 50 3.88 19.50 -1.25
C GLU A 50 2.95 19.56 -2.46
N SER A 51 2.54 18.38 -2.95
CA SER A 51 1.60 18.26 -4.07
C SER A 51 0.15 18.43 -3.58
N SER A 52 -0.52 19.48 -4.05
CA SER A 52 -1.94 19.76 -3.80
C SER A 52 -2.75 19.64 -5.10
N GLY A 53 -4.08 19.64 -5.00
CA GLY A 53 -4.98 19.54 -6.16
C GLY A 53 -4.85 20.67 -7.18
N THR A 54 -4.27 21.81 -6.77
CA THR A 54 -3.97 22.97 -7.64
C THR A 54 -2.51 23.04 -8.12
N GLY A 55 -1.68 22.05 -7.76
CA GLY A 55 -0.24 22.04 -8.03
C GLY A 55 0.59 22.10 -6.74
N CYS A 56 1.83 22.57 -6.84
CA CYS A 56 2.73 22.64 -5.69
C CYS A 56 2.33 23.79 -4.74
N GLN A 57 2.14 23.49 -3.47
CA GLN A 57 1.84 24.46 -2.41
C GLN A 57 2.97 24.47 -1.38
N ILE A 58 3.30 25.64 -0.85
CA ILE A 58 4.32 25.80 0.20
C ILE A 58 3.79 25.19 1.50
N CYS A 59 4.65 24.53 2.28
CA CYS A 59 4.27 24.01 3.59
C CYS A 59 3.71 25.13 4.49
N ARG A 60 2.62 24.81 5.19
CA ARG A 60 1.95 25.75 6.10
C ARG A 60 2.84 26.04 7.30
N TYR A 61 2.61 27.16 7.96
CA TYR A 61 3.30 27.47 9.22
C TYR A 61 3.05 26.34 10.24
N GLY A 62 4.11 25.87 10.92
CA GLY A 62 4.06 24.69 11.77
C GLY A 62 4.43 23.37 11.07
N THR A 63 4.67 23.38 9.74
CA THR A 63 5.09 22.20 8.97
C THR A 63 6.28 22.46 8.07
N PHE A 64 7.02 21.40 7.72
CA PHE A 64 8.14 21.42 6.80
C PHE A 64 8.15 20.22 5.85
N ASN A 65 8.84 20.33 4.73
CA ASN A 65 9.21 19.21 3.88
C ASN A 65 10.68 19.36 3.46
N ASP A 66 11.51 18.42 3.88
CA ASP A 66 12.95 18.34 3.61
C ASP A 66 13.31 17.73 2.25
N GLN A 67 12.34 17.16 1.52
CA GLN A 67 12.58 16.32 0.34
C GLN A 67 11.75 16.75 -0.87
N PRO A 68 12.30 16.72 -2.10
CA PRO A 68 11.52 17.00 -3.30
C PRO A 68 10.39 15.99 -3.47
N ASN A 69 9.20 16.46 -3.82
CA ASN A 69 7.96 15.65 -3.92
C ASN A 69 7.49 14.97 -2.61
N GLY A 70 8.07 15.30 -1.46
CA GLY A 70 7.55 14.90 -0.16
C GLY A 70 6.21 15.57 0.19
N SER A 71 5.64 15.14 1.32
CA SER A 71 4.51 15.81 1.98
C SER A 71 5.00 16.63 3.16
N CYS A 72 4.28 17.68 3.53
CA CYS A 72 4.64 18.51 4.67
C CYS A 72 4.33 17.78 6.00
N LYS A 73 5.35 17.68 6.86
CA LYS A 73 5.34 17.05 8.19
C LYS A 73 5.31 18.13 9.26
N ASN A 74 4.68 17.89 10.40
CA ASN A 74 4.69 18.84 11.52
C ASN A 74 6.12 19.09 12.02
N TRP A 75 6.41 20.32 12.44
CA TRP A 75 7.65 20.64 13.13
C TRP A 75 7.80 19.89 14.46
N THR A 76 9.04 19.55 14.81
CA THR A 76 9.44 19.07 16.13
C THR A 76 9.09 20.11 17.20
N LYS A 77 8.46 19.65 18.30
CA LYS A 77 8.05 20.49 19.43
C LYS A 77 9.16 20.54 20.47
N CYS A 78 9.90 21.65 20.53
CA CYS A 78 10.82 21.91 21.63
C CYS A 78 10.07 22.39 22.88
N SER A 79 10.65 22.18 24.06
CA SER A 79 10.19 22.85 25.29
C SER A 79 10.33 24.37 25.19
N ALA A 80 9.59 25.12 26.01
CA ALA A 80 9.66 26.58 26.04
C ALA A 80 11.11 27.08 26.17
N ASN A 81 11.48 28.07 25.36
CA ASN A 81 12.83 28.67 25.28
C ASN A 81 13.98 27.71 24.87
N GLN A 82 13.67 26.46 24.48
CA GLN A 82 14.64 25.48 23.98
C GLN A 82 14.71 25.37 22.44
N VAL A 83 14.16 26.33 21.69
CA VAL A 83 14.45 26.44 20.25
C VAL A 83 15.88 26.99 20.06
N LEU A 84 16.66 26.33 19.20
CA LEU A 84 17.98 26.78 18.74
C LEU A 84 17.87 27.41 17.35
N GLU A 85 17.28 26.70 16.39
CA GLU A 85 16.91 27.24 15.07
C GLU A 85 15.40 27.12 14.86
N PRO A 86 14.72 28.19 14.40
CA PRO A 86 13.30 28.13 14.09
C PRO A 86 13.04 27.28 12.84
N GLY A 87 11.92 26.56 12.84
CA GLY A 87 11.46 25.81 11.69
C GLY A 87 11.11 26.71 10.52
N THR A 88 11.20 26.16 9.32
CA THR A 88 10.81 26.83 8.06
C THR A 88 9.97 25.86 7.24
N ALA A 89 9.45 26.30 6.08
CA ALA A 89 8.82 25.37 5.15
C ALA A 89 9.79 24.25 4.70
N ALA A 90 11.10 24.52 4.62
CA ALA A 90 12.11 23.61 4.07
C ALA A 90 12.87 22.78 5.13
N LYS A 91 12.81 23.16 6.42
CA LYS A 91 13.60 22.58 7.51
C LYS A 91 12.78 22.50 8.79
N ASP A 92 13.03 21.47 9.58
CA ASP A 92 12.46 21.35 10.92
C ASP A 92 13.03 22.40 11.90
N VAL A 93 12.35 22.57 13.03
CA VAL A 93 12.86 23.27 14.21
C VAL A 93 14.01 22.45 14.81
N ILE A 94 15.16 23.09 15.06
CA ILE A 94 16.24 22.47 15.83
C ILE A 94 16.10 22.89 17.28
N CYS A 95 15.92 21.92 18.18
CA CYS A 95 15.95 22.18 19.61
C CYS A 95 17.39 22.30 20.11
N LYS A 96 17.61 23.16 21.12
CA LYS A 96 18.78 23.07 21.99
C LYS A 96 18.79 21.65 22.56
N HIS A 97 19.88 20.92 22.36
CA HIS A 97 20.07 19.60 22.97
C HIS A 97 19.69 19.68 24.46
N ALA A 98 18.74 18.87 24.89
CA ALA A 98 18.59 18.61 26.31
C ALA A 98 19.94 18.08 26.79
N SER A 99 20.56 18.77 27.76
CA SER A 99 21.93 18.49 28.20
C SER A 99 22.02 17.22 29.05
N HIS A 100 21.63 16.09 28.49
CA HIS A 100 22.35 14.84 28.70
C HIS A 100 23.31 14.68 27.53
N ASN A 101 24.53 15.17 27.76
CA ASN A 101 25.69 15.08 26.89
C ASN A 101 25.73 13.74 26.14
N PRO A 102 25.41 13.69 24.83
CA PRO A 102 25.75 12.55 24.03
C PRO A 102 27.26 12.64 23.81
N THR A 103 28.02 12.02 24.71
CA THR A 103 29.46 11.90 24.56
C THR A 103 29.72 11.43 23.14
N LEU A 104 30.36 12.28 22.34
CA LEU A 104 30.81 11.95 21.00
C LEU A 104 31.86 10.86 21.14
N VAL A 105 31.41 9.60 21.13
CA VAL A 105 32.28 8.44 21.06
C VAL A 105 32.76 8.38 19.62
N THR A 106 33.87 9.09 19.37
CA THR A 106 34.68 8.96 18.17
C THR A 106 35.16 7.52 18.06
N THR A 107 34.41 6.68 17.35
CA THR A 107 34.78 5.29 17.08
C THR A 107 35.86 5.26 15.99
N LEU A 108 37.10 5.40 16.43
CA LEU A 108 38.26 4.93 15.67
C LEU A 108 38.16 3.40 15.56
N PRO A 109 38.23 2.80 14.36
CA PRO A 109 38.21 1.35 14.23
C PRO A 109 39.57 0.78 14.64
N THR A 110 39.61 0.00 15.72
CA THR A 110 40.77 -0.84 16.07
C THR A 110 40.26 -2.18 16.59
N MET A 111 40.98 -3.24 16.23
CA MET A 111 40.46 -4.61 16.13
C MET A 111 40.44 -5.38 17.46
N SER A 112 39.70 -6.49 17.41
CA SER A 112 39.76 -7.69 18.27
C SER A 112 38.94 -7.74 19.57
N PRO A 113 38.55 -8.96 20.02
CA PRO A 113 37.39 -9.17 20.89
C PRO A 113 37.74 -9.74 22.28
N ALA A 114 36.89 -9.48 23.28
CA ALA A 114 36.45 -10.48 24.28
C ALA A 114 35.42 -9.90 25.29
N ILE A 115 34.67 -10.82 25.93
CA ILE A 115 33.85 -10.69 27.16
C ILE A 115 32.55 -9.85 27.07
N PRO A 116 31.36 -10.50 27.16
CA PRO A 116 30.12 -9.81 27.48
C PRO A 116 29.98 -9.61 29.00
N VAL A 117 30.10 -8.36 29.47
CA VAL A 117 29.73 -8.01 30.85
C VAL A 117 28.28 -7.53 30.86
N SER A 118 27.38 -8.38 31.35
CA SER A 118 25.97 -8.05 31.52
C SER A 118 25.75 -7.14 32.73
N ILE A 119 25.78 -5.82 32.49
CA ILE A 119 25.41 -4.82 33.50
C ILE A 119 23.91 -4.56 33.42
N THR A 120 23.16 -5.09 34.38
CA THR A 120 21.72 -4.83 34.56
C THR A 120 21.48 -3.35 34.87
N VAL A 121 21.05 -2.58 33.87
CA VAL A 121 20.51 -1.23 34.06
C VAL A 121 19.00 -1.35 34.33
N PRO A 122 18.46 -0.71 35.40
CA PRO A 122 17.03 -0.79 35.72
C PRO A 122 16.20 0.10 34.78
N GLY A 123 15.92 -0.42 33.59
CA GLY A 123 15.07 0.22 32.57
C GLY A 123 13.58 0.21 32.91
N LYS A 124 13.17 1.16 33.76
CA LYS A 124 11.77 1.40 34.13
C LYS A 124 11.10 2.33 33.10
N ASP A 125 10.70 1.75 31.97
CA ASP A 125 9.58 2.21 31.12
C ASP A 125 9.32 1.20 29.98
N LEU A 126 10.40 0.77 29.30
CA LEU A 126 10.30 -0.07 28.10
C LEU A 126 9.77 -1.50 28.34
N GLN A 127 9.97 -2.10 29.52
CA GLN A 127 9.45 -3.45 29.79
C GLN A 127 7.92 -3.49 29.91
N GLU A 128 7.31 -2.49 30.54
CA GLU A 128 5.86 -2.42 30.74
C GLU A 128 5.11 -2.29 29.40
N ASP A 129 5.63 -1.44 28.49
CA ASP A 129 5.07 -1.31 27.14
C ASP A 129 5.24 -2.60 26.31
N ILE A 130 6.40 -3.25 26.36
CA ILE A 130 6.62 -4.53 25.64
C ILE A 130 5.67 -5.62 26.16
N ILE A 131 5.46 -5.72 27.48
CA ILE A 131 4.53 -6.68 28.08
C ILE A 131 3.08 -6.38 27.69
N ARG A 132 2.65 -5.10 27.73
CA ARG A 132 1.32 -4.68 27.29
C ARG A 132 1.07 -4.96 25.80
N ILE A 133 2.02 -4.62 24.93
CA ILE A 133 1.92 -4.86 23.49
C ILE A 133 1.87 -6.37 23.22
N SER A 134 2.74 -7.15 23.86
CA SER A 134 2.74 -8.63 23.74
C SER A 134 1.40 -9.24 24.17
N LEU A 135 0.84 -8.81 25.30
CA LEU A 135 -0.43 -9.33 25.82
C LEU A 135 -1.63 -8.97 24.92
N THR A 136 -1.67 -7.75 24.38
CA THR A 136 -2.74 -7.32 23.46
C THR A 136 -2.66 -8.05 22.11
N VAL A 137 -1.47 -8.22 21.53
CA VAL A 137 -1.27 -8.98 20.29
C VAL A 137 -1.60 -10.47 20.49
N ALA A 138 -1.12 -11.10 21.56
CA ALA A 138 -1.44 -12.49 21.88
C ALA A 138 -2.95 -12.70 22.10
N GLY A 139 -3.61 -11.78 22.81
CA GLY A 139 -5.08 -11.80 22.99
C GLY A 139 -5.83 -11.71 21.66
N LEU A 140 -5.45 -10.79 20.79
CA LEU A 140 -6.05 -10.64 19.45
C LEU A 140 -5.85 -11.89 18.58
N LEU A 141 -4.65 -12.48 18.58
CA LEU A 141 -4.38 -13.73 17.86
C LEU A 141 -5.22 -14.89 18.39
N CYS A 142 -5.36 -15.04 19.72
CA CYS A 142 -6.24 -16.03 20.32
C CYS A 142 -7.71 -15.82 19.91
N ILE A 143 -8.19 -14.58 19.88
CA ILE A 143 -9.57 -14.25 19.46
C ILE A 143 -9.79 -14.57 17.98
N VAL A 144 -8.88 -14.15 17.10
CA VAL A 144 -9.02 -14.29 15.64
C VAL A 144 -8.83 -15.73 15.16
N PHE A 145 -7.92 -16.50 15.77
CA PHE A 145 -7.64 -17.87 15.34
C PHE A 145 -8.36 -18.93 16.17
N LEU A 146 -8.33 -18.85 17.51
CA LEU A 146 -8.87 -19.94 18.34
C LEU A 146 -10.39 -19.93 18.40
N LEU A 147 -11.06 -18.77 18.45
CA LEU A 147 -12.54 -18.75 18.52
C LEU A 147 -13.19 -19.33 17.25
N PRO A 148 -12.78 -18.97 16.02
CA PRO A 148 -13.31 -19.62 14.82
C PRO A 148 -12.96 -21.12 14.78
N LEU A 149 -11.73 -21.51 15.15
CA LEU A 149 -11.36 -22.93 15.22
C LEU A 149 -12.22 -23.71 16.23
N CYS A 150 -12.50 -23.17 17.42
CA CYS A 150 -13.37 -23.77 18.42
C CYS A 150 -14.83 -23.88 17.93
N ILE A 151 -15.36 -22.85 17.26
CA ILE A 151 -16.71 -22.86 16.67
C ILE A 151 -16.78 -23.88 15.53
N CYS A 152 -15.82 -23.86 14.60
CA CYS A 152 -15.70 -24.84 13.52
C CYS A 152 -15.56 -26.27 14.04
N PHE A 153 -14.76 -26.50 15.07
CA PHE A 153 -14.59 -27.83 15.68
C PHE A 153 -15.88 -28.27 16.39
N SER A 154 -16.58 -27.38 17.09
CA SER A 154 -17.87 -27.70 17.73
C SER A 154 -18.95 -28.05 16.69
N ILE A 155 -19.03 -27.30 15.59
CA ILE A 155 -19.92 -27.59 14.46
C ILE A 155 -19.51 -28.90 13.76
N TRP A 156 -18.21 -29.14 13.57
CA TRP A 156 -17.69 -30.36 12.95
C TRP A 156 -17.93 -31.60 13.80
N GLN A 157 -17.73 -31.51 15.13
CA GLN A 157 -18.07 -32.58 16.07
C GLN A 157 -19.58 -32.84 16.10
N LYS A 158 -20.43 -31.80 16.07
CA LYS A 158 -21.89 -32.01 15.93
C LYS A 158 -22.25 -32.66 14.60
N LYS A 159 -21.63 -32.26 13.48
CA LYS A 159 -21.81 -32.92 12.17
C LYS A 159 -21.32 -34.37 12.18
N LYS A 160 -20.18 -34.66 12.82
CA LYS A 160 -19.60 -36.00 12.95
C LYS A 160 -20.47 -36.91 13.83
N LEU A 161 -20.93 -36.42 14.97
CA LEU A 161 -21.85 -37.13 15.86
C LEU A 161 -23.19 -37.39 15.17
N HIS A 162 -23.74 -36.40 14.45
CA HIS A 162 -24.98 -36.55 13.68
C HIS A 162 -24.81 -37.53 12.51
N ALA A 163 -23.65 -37.56 11.84
CA ALA A 163 -23.36 -38.53 10.78
C ALA A 163 -23.21 -39.96 11.33
N VAL A 164 -22.56 -40.14 12.48
CA VAL A 164 -22.45 -41.44 13.17
C VAL A 164 -23.83 -41.90 13.68
N PHE A 165 -24.64 -41.00 14.24
CA PHE A 165 -26.00 -41.31 14.68
C PHE A 165 -26.92 -41.67 13.51
N LYS A 166 -26.85 -40.97 12.38
CA LYS A 166 -27.60 -41.34 11.16
C LYS A 166 -27.22 -42.73 10.65
N LYS A 167 -25.94 -43.12 10.79
CA LYS A 167 -25.43 -44.44 10.37
C LYS A 167 -25.91 -45.60 11.26
N MET A 168 -26.47 -45.31 12.44
CA MET A 168 -27.09 -46.32 13.31
C MET A 168 -28.58 -46.56 12.99
N HIS A 169 -29.24 -45.67 12.22
CA HIS A 169 -30.70 -45.56 12.28
C HIS A 169 -31.46 -45.60 10.93
N ILE A 170 -30.79 -45.74 9.78
CA ILE A 170 -31.47 -45.77 8.45
C ILE A 170 -30.86 -46.80 7.48
N THR A 171 -31.53 -47.95 7.43
CA THR A 171 -31.85 -48.80 6.25
C THR A 171 -33.25 -49.33 6.60
N PRO A 172 -34.34 -49.17 5.80
CA PRO A 172 -34.37 -49.37 4.34
C PRO A 172 -35.24 -48.38 3.48
N GLU A 173 -34.94 -48.38 2.17
CA GLU A 173 -35.80 -48.26 0.94
C GLU A 173 -36.87 -47.15 0.63
N GLN A 174 -37.24 -47.14 -0.66
CA GLN A 174 -38.13 -46.27 -1.47
C GLN A 174 -37.66 -44.81 -1.71
N SER A 175 -37.49 -44.24 -2.92
CA SER A 175 -37.91 -44.45 -4.33
C SER A 175 -39.10 -43.63 -4.85
N ILE A 176 -38.94 -43.03 -6.06
CA ILE A 176 -39.96 -42.36 -6.92
C ILE A 176 -40.40 -40.97 -6.35
N GLN A 177 -40.59 -39.86 -7.11
CA GLN A 177 -40.98 -39.63 -8.51
C GLN A 177 -40.35 -38.37 -9.14
N GLU A 178 -40.51 -38.20 -10.46
CA GLU A 178 -40.06 -37.12 -11.35
C GLU A 178 -41.29 -36.54 -12.10
N ASP A 179 -41.45 -35.21 -12.22
CA ASP A 179 -42.04 -34.51 -13.39
C ASP A 179 -42.04 -32.96 -13.26
N ASP A 180 -41.79 -32.28 -14.39
CA ASP A 180 -42.71 -31.38 -15.13
C ASP A 180 -42.00 -30.20 -15.84
N ALA A 181 -42.54 -29.81 -17.01
CA ALA A 181 -41.81 -29.20 -18.10
C ALA A 181 -41.80 -27.65 -18.14
N CYS A 182 -40.71 -27.09 -18.66
CA CYS A 182 -40.59 -25.66 -18.96
C CYS A 182 -40.76 -25.41 -20.48
N SER A 183 -41.73 -24.59 -20.86
CA SER A 183 -42.03 -24.21 -22.25
C SER A 183 -42.02 -22.69 -22.43
N CYS A 184 -41.19 -22.18 -23.35
CA CYS A 184 -41.32 -20.82 -23.91
C CYS A 184 -40.39 -20.59 -25.14
N ARG A 185 -40.90 -19.87 -26.15
CA ARG A 185 -40.26 -19.49 -27.44
C ARG A 185 -41.11 -18.39 -28.12
N PHE A 186 -40.72 -17.60 -29.13
CA PHE A 186 -39.48 -17.06 -29.77
C PHE A 186 -40.01 -16.16 -30.94
N PRO A 187 -39.24 -15.30 -31.66
CA PRO A 187 -37.81 -14.97 -31.62
C PRO A 187 -37.57 -13.45 -31.35
N GLU A 188 -36.37 -12.92 -31.66
CA GLU A 188 -36.16 -11.94 -32.75
C GLU A 188 -34.67 -12.00 -33.18
N GLU A 189 -34.36 -11.95 -34.48
CA GLU A 189 -32.99 -12.03 -35.01
C GLU A 189 -32.65 -10.78 -35.83
N GLU A 190 -31.61 -10.05 -35.39
CA GLU A 190 -31.09 -8.85 -36.07
C GLU A 190 -30.02 -9.23 -37.10
N GLN A 191 -30.03 -8.54 -38.24
CA GLN A 191 -29.27 -8.89 -39.45
C GLN A 191 -27.85 -8.33 -39.44
N ASP A 192 -26.86 -9.14 -39.82
CA ASP A 192 -25.63 -8.64 -40.47
C ASP A 192 -25.97 -8.25 -41.91
N PRO A 193 -25.71 -7.00 -42.32
CA PRO A 193 -24.56 -6.80 -43.20
C PRO A 193 -23.84 -5.44 -43.06
N GLY A 194 -22.51 -5.47 -42.88
CA GLY A 194 -21.59 -4.41 -43.33
C GLY A 194 -20.64 -3.82 -42.26
N CYS A 195 -19.47 -3.25 -42.60
CA CYS A 195 -18.90 -2.93 -43.91
C CYS A 195 -17.37 -3.10 -43.96
N LEU A 196 -16.88 -3.74 -45.02
CA LEU A 196 -15.57 -3.52 -45.66
C LEU A 196 -15.84 -3.33 -47.16
N PRO A 197 -14.93 -2.73 -47.98
CA PRO A 197 -13.61 -2.17 -47.65
C PRO A 197 -13.42 -0.71 -48.10
N VAL A 198 -12.26 -0.11 -47.79
CA VAL A 198 -11.65 0.92 -48.64
C VAL A 198 -10.21 0.50 -48.96
N LYS A 199 -9.81 0.68 -50.22
CA LYS A 199 -8.62 0.10 -50.84
C LYS A 199 -7.30 0.62 -50.26
N ALA A 200 -6.27 -0.24 -50.32
CA ALA A 200 -4.88 0.19 -50.33
C ALA A 200 -4.63 1.14 -51.52
N ALA A 201 -3.85 2.21 -51.28
CA ALA A 201 -3.31 3.05 -52.34
C ALA A 201 -2.03 2.41 -52.89
N ASP A 202 -1.91 2.45 -54.21
CA ASP A 202 -0.81 1.92 -55.00
C ASP A 202 0.43 2.83 -54.91
N TYR A 203 1.63 2.27 -54.72
CA TYR A 203 2.86 2.84 -55.26
C TYR A 203 4.02 1.82 -55.33
N SER A 204 4.34 1.38 -56.56
CA SER A 204 5.62 0.85 -57.08
C SER A 204 6.44 -0.13 -56.22
#